data_AF-A0A3M1QFA2-F1
#
_entry.id   AF-A0A3M1QFA2-F1
#
_cell.length_a   1.000
_cell.length_b   1.000
_cell.length_c   1.000
_cell.angle_alpha   90.00
_cell.angle_beta   90.00
_cell.angle_gamma   90.00
#
_symmetry.space_group_name_H-M   'P 1'
#
loop_
_entity.id
_entity.type
_entity.pdbx_description
1 polymer ?
#
loop_
_entity_poly.entity_id
_entity_poly.type
_entity_poly.pdbx_seq_one_letter_code
_entity_poly.pdbx_strand_id
1 'polypeptide(L)'
;MPRYDYECDECGEIFEARHGFDDPAPPCPNGHSEVHKRITSVPRLLGGIMTDAGHGGTATKEELRSKWAEETPKLRKKLVDKLGEEAVNKYAPSLNHKYDD
;
A
#
# COMPACT_ATOMS: atom_id res chain seq x y z
N MET A 1 25.09 10.26 8.38
CA MET A 1 23.96 9.93 9.27
C MET A 1 22.67 9.95 8.45
N PRO A 2 21.83 8.90 8.56
CA PRO A 2 20.51 8.89 7.93
C PRO A 2 19.61 9.97 8.53
N ARG A 3 18.57 10.34 7.79
CA ARG A 3 17.52 11.27 8.23
C ARG A 3 16.26 10.48 8.52
N TYR A 4 15.59 10.84 9.61
CA TYR A 4 14.32 10.26 9.99
C TYR A 4 13.31 11.38 10.26
N ASP A 5 12.06 11.14 9.91
CA ASP A 5 10.93 11.95 10.32
C ASP A 5 10.56 11.61 11.76
N TYR A 6 10.35 12.63 12.58
CA TYR A 6 9.88 12.52 13.95
C TYR A 6 8.59 13.30 14.12
N GLU A 7 7.74 12.83 15.02
CA GLU A 7 6.54 13.51 15.45
C GLU A 7 6.58 13.68 16.97
N CYS A 8 6.29 14.89 17.42
CA CYS A 8 6.18 15.22 18.84
C CYS A 8 4.79 14.82 19.37
N ASP A 9 4.74 14.14 20.51
CA ASP A 9 3.47 13.72 21.10
C ASP A 9 2.67 14.91 21.68
N GLU A 10 3.39 15.90 22.21
CA GLU A 10 2.77 17.05 22.89
C GLU A 10 2.25 18.13 21.93
N CYS A 11 3.02 18.45 20.89
CA CYS A 11 2.69 19.54 19.96
C CYS A 11 2.30 19.07 18.56
N GLY A 12 2.44 17.77 18.26
CA GLY A 12 2.13 17.20 16.94
C GLY A 12 3.02 17.69 15.80
N GLU A 13 4.12 18.40 16.12
CA GLU A 13 5.00 18.94 15.08
C GLU A 13 5.85 17.83 14.47
N ILE A 14 5.88 17.82 13.13
CA ILE A 14 6.62 16.87 12.32
C ILE A 14 7.92 17.53 11.88
N PHE A 15 9.06 16.91 12.18
CA PHE A 15 10.36 17.45 11.82
C PHE A 15 11.34 16.37 11.37
N GLU A 16 12.27 16.75 10.50
CA GLU A 16 13.31 15.86 9.99
C GLU A 16 14.59 16.04 10.80
N ALA A 17 15.14 14.95 11.35
CA ALA A 17 16.39 14.98 12.10
C ALA A 17 17.39 13.95 11.59
N ARG A 18 18.67 14.35 11.51
CA ARG A 18 19.80 13.45 11.25
C ARG A 18 20.14 12.72 12.53
N HIS A 19 20.01 11.40 12.53
CA HIS A 19 20.16 10.61 13.75
C HIS A 19 20.79 9.25 13.45
N GLY A 20 21.66 8.79 14.35
CA GLY A 20 22.29 7.47 14.25
C GLY A 20 21.30 6.36 14.60
N PHE A 21 21.54 5.12 14.15
CA PHE A 21 20.63 4.01 14.50
C PHE A 21 20.61 3.73 16.02
N ASP A 22 21.74 3.94 16.70
CA ASP A 22 21.99 3.62 18.12
C ASP A 22 22.00 4.88 19.03
N ASP A 23 21.67 6.05 18.48
CA ASP A 23 21.76 7.33 19.19
C ASP A 23 20.45 7.60 19.98
N PRO A 24 20.42 8.43 21.04
CA PRO A 24 19.18 8.82 21.71
C PRO A 24 18.32 9.78 20.87
N ALA A 25 17.00 9.70 21.00
CA ALA A 25 16.07 10.46 20.17
C ALA A 25 16.31 11.99 20.29
N PRO A 26 16.26 12.74 19.16
CA PRO A 26 16.45 14.19 19.19
C PRO A 26 15.28 14.89 19.89
N PRO A 27 15.52 15.98 20.62
CA PRO A 27 14.43 16.76 21.22
C PRO A 27 13.57 17.44 20.14
N CYS A 28 12.31 17.70 20.46
CA CYS A 28 11.42 18.47 19.59
C CYS A 28 11.94 19.91 19.42
N PRO A 29 11.82 20.54 18.23
CA PRO A 29 12.17 21.94 18.03
C PRO A 29 11.42 22.93 18.95
N ASN A 30 10.26 22.54 19.49
CA ASN A 30 9.51 23.33 20.48
C ASN A 30 9.91 23.06 21.94
N GLY A 31 10.93 22.24 22.19
CA GLY A 31 11.47 21.99 23.53
C GLY A 31 10.82 20.84 24.31
N HIS A 32 9.94 20.07 23.67
CA HIS A 32 9.34 18.86 24.26
C HIS A 32 10.28 17.65 24.20
N SER A 33 10.17 16.78 25.21
CA SER A 33 11.07 15.63 25.37
C SER A 33 10.56 14.34 24.73
N GLU A 34 9.24 14.23 24.52
CA GLU A 34 8.61 13.02 24.05
C GLU A 34 8.34 13.11 22.54
N VAL A 35 9.19 12.45 21.76
CA VAL A 35 9.06 12.35 20.30
C VAL A 35 9.16 10.89 19.86
N HIS A 36 8.42 10.52 18.83
CA HIS A 36 8.50 9.18 18.24
C HIS A 36 8.88 9.25 16.76
N LYS A 37 9.54 8.20 16.27
CA LYS A 37 9.93 8.10 14.85
C LYS A 37 8.67 7.88 14.02
N ARG A 38 8.37 8.79 13.10
CA ARG A 38 7.26 8.66 12.17
C ARG A 38 7.73 7.93 10.93
N ILE A 39 7.38 6.64 10.81
CA ILE A 39 7.72 5.84 9.62
C ILE A 39 6.68 6.14 8.53
N THR A 40 6.92 7.20 7.76
CA THR A 40 6.07 7.63 6.63
C THR A 40 6.21 6.75 5.39
N SER A 41 7.33 6.02 5.26
CA SER A 41 7.60 5.15 4.13
C SER A 41 8.03 3.76 4.60
N VAL A 42 7.26 2.75 4.19
CA VAL A 42 7.70 1.36 4.29
C VAL A 42 8.60 1.03 3.09
N PRO A 43 9.71 0.31 3.28
CA PRO A 43 10.50 -0.15 2.16
C PRO A 43 9.67 -1.08 1.27
N ARG A 44 9.69 -0.85 -0.05
CA ARG A 44 8.94 -1.61 -1.06
C ARG A 44 9.24 -3.11 -1.06
N LEU A 45 10.42 -3.47 -0.57
CA LEU A 45 10.91 -4.83 -0.46
C LEU A 45 11.46 -5.03 0.94
N LEU A 46 10.91 -6.00 1.67
CA LEU A 46 11.47 -6.49 2.93
C LEU A 46 11.84 -7.96 2.74
N GLY A 47 13.13 -8.28 2.81
CA GLY A 47 13.61 -9.65 2.64
C GLY A 47 13.30 -10.26 1.26
N GLY A 48 13.21 -9.45 0.21
CA GLY A 48 12.87 -9.90 -1.15
C GLY A 48 11.37 -10.10 -1.41
N ILE A 49 10.52 -9.83 -0.41
CA ILE A 49 9.06 -9.91 -0.52
C ILE A 49 8.51 -8.49 -0.74
N MET A 50 7.65 -8.33 -1.74
CA MET A 50 6.88 -7.09 -1.92
C MET A 50 5.91 -6.93 -0.74
N THR A 51 6.15 -5.93 0.08
CA THR A 51 5.35 -5.58 1.27
C THR A 51 4.20 -4.65 0.94
N ASP A 52 4.22 -4.05 -0.25
CA ASP A 52 3.20 -3.12 -0.70
C ASP A 52 2.01 -3.89 -1.30
N ALA A 53 0.99 -4.15 -0.47
CA ALA A 53 -0.25 -4.80 -0.89
C ALA A 53 -1.15 -3.89 -1.77
N GLY A 54 -0.66 -2.73 -2.22
CA GLY A 54 -1.50 -1.62 -2.65
C GLY A 54 -0.87 -0.68 -3.68
N HIS A 55 -0.06 -1.19 -4.61
CA HIS A 55 0.57 -0.39 -5.67
C HIS A 55 -0.42 0.22 -6.71
N GLY A 56 -1.71 0.32 -6.37
CA GLY A 56 -2.75 0.86 -7.24
C GLY A 56 -2.59 2.34 -7.56
N GLY A 57 -1.81 3.09 -6.79
CA GLY A 57 -1.59 4.53 -7.00
C GLY A 57 -0.56 4.87 -8.09
N THR A 58 0.36 3.95 -8.40
CA THR A 58 1.45 4.18 -9.35
C THR A 58 1.50 3.16 -10.49
N ALA A 59 0.62 2.16 -10.47
CA ALA A 59 0.48 1.23 -11.58
C ALA A 59 -0.02 1.96 -12.84
N THR A 60 0.63 1.68 -13.98
CA THR A 60 0.15 2.18 -15.26
C THR A 60 -1.19 1.54 -15.62
N LYS A 61 -1.97 2.22 -16.48
CA LYS A 61 -3.24 1.69 -17.00
C LYS A 61 -3.06 0.32 -17.67
N GLU A 62 -1.91 0.12 -18.33
CA GLU A 62 -1.54 -1.13 -18.99
C GLU A 62 -1.30 -2.25 -17.97
N GLU A 63 -0.52 -2.00 -16.93
CA GLU A 63 -0.28 -2.97 -15.85
C GLU A 63 -1.57 -3.37 -15.12
N LEU A 64 -2.47 -2.40 -14.89
CA LEU A 64 -3.78 -2.67 -14.32
C LEU A 64 -4.62 -3.54 -15.26
N ARG A 65 -4.67 -3.22 -16.56
CA ARG A 65 -5.38 -4.05 -17.55
C ARG A 65 -4.83 -5.48 -17.61
N SER A 66 -3.51 -5.66 -17.62
CA SER A 66 -2.89 -7.00 -17.62
C SER A 66 -3.23 -7.79 -16.35
N LYS A 67 -3.17 -7.17 -15.16
CA LYS A 67 -3.59 -7.82 -13.92
C LYS A 67 -5.07 -8.19 -13.91
N TRP A 68 -5.93 -7.28 -14.38
CA TRP A 68 -7.36 -7.56 -14.52
C TRP A 68 -7.60 -8.72 -15.49
N ALA A 69 -6.90 -8.80 -16.61
CA ALA A 69 -7.02 -9.92 -17.55
C ALA A 69 -6.63 -11.28 -16.92
N GLU A 70 -5.65 -11.30 -16.02
CA GLU A 70 -5.23 -12.53 -15.32
C GLU A 70 -6.19 -12.94 -14.19
N GLU A 71 -6.69 -11.98 -13.40
CA GLU A 71 -7.48 -12.24 -12.19
C GLU A 71 -8.97 -12.41 -12.47
N THR A 72 -9.53 -11.75 -13.49
CA THR A 72 -10.95 -11.83 -13.87
C THR A 72 -11.44 -13.26 -14.11
N PRO A 73 -10.76 -14.15 -14.86
CA PRO A 73 -11.22 -15.52 -15.06
C PRO A 73 -11.19 -16.35 -13.77
N LYS A 74 -10.21 -16.11 -12.88
CA LYS A 74 -10.11 -16.77 -11.57
C LYS A 74 -11.27 -16.35 -10.68
N LEU A 75 -11.60 -15.06 -10.67
CA LEU A 75 -12.74 -14.51 -9.93
C LEU A 75 -14.07 -15.05 -10.46
N ARG A 76 -14.26 -15.04 -11.79
CA ARG A 76 -15.45 -15.60 -12.44
C ARG A 76 -15.64 -17.07 -12.07
N LYS A 77 -14.58 -17.89 -12.15
CA LYS A 77 -14.65 -19.31 -11.77
C LYS A 77 -15.12 -19.50 -10.33
N LYS A 78 -14.57 -18.72 -9.38
CA LYS A 78 -14.97 -18.76 -7.96
C LYS A 78 -16.42 -18.32 -7.74
N LEU A 79 -16.90 -17.35 -8.49
CA LEU A 79 -18.28 -16.88 -8.38
C LEU A 79 -19.25 -17.88 -8.99
N VAL A 80 -18.92 -18.49 -10.13
CA VAL A 80 -19.74 -19.55 -10.75
C VAL A 80 -19.85 -20.77 -9.82
N ASP A 81 -18.73 -21.17 -9.19
CA ASP A 81 -18.70 -22.27 -8.23
C ASP A 81 -19.63 -22.04 -7.03
N LYS A 82 -19.73 -20.79 -6.54
CA LYS A 82 -20.53 -20.45 -5.34
C LYS A 82 -21.98 -20.08 -5.63
N LEU A 83 -22.23 -19.37 -6.72
CA LEU A 83 -23.50 -18.69 -6.99
C LEU A 83 -24.22 -19.23 -8.23
N GLY A 84 -23.55 -20.08 -9.02
CA GLY A 84 -24.06 -20.57 -10.29
C GLY A 84 -23.88 -19.58 -11.45
N GLU A 85 -23.93 -20.10 -12.67
CA GLU A 85 -23.70 -19.32 -13.90
C GLU A 85 -24.74 -18.21 -14.12
N GLU A 86 -26.00 -18.47 -13.76
CA GLU A 86 -27.12 -17.53 -13.91
C GLU A 86 -26.96 -16.28 -13.03
N ALA A 87 -26.51 -16.45 -11.78
CA ALA A 87 -26.29 -15.34 -10.87
C ALA A 87 -25.10 -14.50 -11.31
N VAL A 88 -24.02 -15.12 -11.79
CA VAL A 88 -22.84 -14.41 -12.30
C VAL A 88 -23.19 -13.60 -13.56
N ASN A 89 -23.95 -14.17 -14.49
CA ASN A 89 -24.37 -13.46 -15.69
C ASN A 89 -25.32 -12.29 -15.39
N LYS A 90 -26.18 -12.43 -14.38
CA LYS A 90 -27.14 -11.38 -13.99
C LYS A 90 -26.51 -10.25 -13.18
N TYR A 91 -25.63 -10.57 -12.23
CA TYR A 91 -25.12 -9.61 -11.24
C TYR A 91 -23.69 -9.14 -11.51
N ALA A 92 -22.92 -9.87 -12.32
CA ALA A 92 -21.54 -9.53 -12.66
C ALA A 92 -21.21 -9.74 -14.15
N PRO A 93 -21.98 -9.12 -15.08
CA PRO A 93 -21.77 -9.30 -16.52
C PRO A 93 -20.41 -8.78 -17.01
N SER A 94 -19.79 -7.84 -16.29
CA SER A 94 -18.47 -7.29 -16.60
C SER A 94 -17.34 -8.32 -16.51
N LEU A 95 -17.53 -9.42 -15.79
CA LEU A 95 -16.55 -10.52 -15.70
C LEU A 95 -16.56 -11.42 -16.93
N ASN A 96 -17.52 -11.25 -17.84
CA ASN A 96 -17.63 -12.01 -19.08
C ASN A 96 -16.89 -11.34 -20.26
N HIS A 97 -16.55 -10.06 -20.17
CA HIS A 97 -15.86 -9.35 -21.24
C HIS A 97 -14.34 -9.40 -21.03
N LYS A 98 -13.59 -9.74 -22.08
CA LYS A 98 -12.15 -9.46 -22.11
C LYS A 98 -11.97 -8.03 -22.62
N TYR A 99 -11.25 -7.19 -21.88
CA TYR A 99 -10.81 -5.87 -22.38
C TYR A 99 -9.61 -6.09 -23.29
N ASP A 100 -9.87 -6.56 -24.51
CA ASP A 100 -8.89 -6.65 -25.60
C ASP A 100 -9.39 -5.71 -26.71
N ASP A 101 -9.24 -4.40 -26.45
CA ASP A 101 -9.16 -3.27 -27.40
C ASP A 101 -8.64 -2.02 -26.64
#